data_AF-A0AAP0HWG1-F1
#
_entry.id   AF-A0AAP0HWG1-F1
#
_cell.length_a   1.000
_cell.length_b   1.000
_cell.length_c   1.000
_cell.angle_alpha   90.00
_cell.angle_beta   90.00
_cell.angle_gamma   90.00
#
_symmetry.space_group_name_H-M   'P 1'
#
loop_
_entity.id
_entity.type
_entity.pdbx_description
1 polymer ?
#
loop_
_entity_poly.entity_id
_entity_poly.type
_entity_poly.pdbx_seq_one_letter_code
_entity_poly.pdbx_strand_id
1 'polypeptide(L)'
;MSSTGCGGGGGGGGGGGDGVAVSAAASAASVNRWNGRPYSQTYHKISHKRTTLPIPSLVVSPISKARALQRSGVAGRTQPGKCFRLYTERTFNDEMPTETDPEILRSNLANVVLTLKKMGIHDLVHFGFMDPPAPEALTRALEELNGLGALDDEGNLTKLGEMMSEFPLEPWLSKKLVVSPEFNCSNEILSILSMLSVPNCFLRPREEAQKAAADEAKARFSHIDGNGDHLTLLNVYNAYKQNEDPQWCLDNFVDPKALKAADNVAFRAKVGKQSQLPHKGIIPGNSERCKLCVMSGATATFSKTASLSGADIMKASGFTGSS
;
A
#
# COMPACT_ATOMS: atom_id res chain seq x y z
N MET A 1 -28.06 -25.11 -29.36
CA MET A 1 -28.67 -26.03 -28.37
C MET A 1 -28.12 -25.67 -27.00
N SER A 2 -29.03 -25.42 -26.04
CA SER A 2 -28.85 -25.21 -24.59
C SER A 2 -27.82 -24.13 -24.17
N SER A 3 -28.13 -22.93 -23.69
CA SER A 3 -29.13 -22.44 -22.72
C SER A 3 -29.19 -23.24 -21.43
N THR A 4 -28.51 -22.74 -20.39
CA THR A 4 -28.89 -22.98 -18.99
C THR A 4 -28.60 -21.70 -18.21
N GLY A 5 -29.66 -21.09 -17.71
CA GLY A 5 -29.62 -19.84 -16.97
C GLY A 5 -29.41 -20.05 -15.48
N CYS A 6 -28.95 -19.00 -14.81
CA CYS A 6 -29.27 -18.75 -13.42
C CYS A 6 -30.14 -17.49 -13.38
N GLY A 7 -31.38 -17.67 -12.97
CA GLY A 7 -32.35 -16.61 -12.75
C GLY A 7 -32.06 -15.85 -11.46
N GLY A 8 -32.50 -14.59 -11.44
CA GLY A 8 -32.56 -13.76 -10.25
C GLY A 8 -33.56 -12.63 -10.47
N GLY A 9 -34.77 -12.82 -9.95
CA GLY A 9 -35.65 -11.79 -9.36
C GLY A 9 -36.05 -10.58 -10.21
N GLY A 10 -37.29 -10.57 -10.66
CA GLY A 10 -37.96 -9.36 -11.12
C GLY A 10 -38.34 -8.40 -9.98
N GLY A 11 -38.67 -7.17 -10.39
CA GLY A 11 -39.41 -6.20 -9.57
C GLY A 11 -38.70 -4.86 -9.41
N GLY A 12 -39.20 -3.84 -10.11
CA GLY A 12 -38.87 -2.44 -9.81
C GLY A 12 -38.78 -1.54 -11.04
N GLY A 13 -39.93 -1.18 -11.63
CA GLY A 13 -39.99 0.02 -12.45
C GLY A 13 -39.70 1.26 -11.60
N GLY A 14 -38.87 2.17 -12.10
CA GLY A 14 -38.61 3.43 -11.41
C GLY A 14 -37.43 4.20 -12.01
N GLY A 15 -37.74 5.24 -12.79
CA GLY A 15 -36.86 6.38 -13.04
C GLY A 15 -35.65 6.14 -13.95
N GLY A 16 -35.76 6.53 -15.22
CA GLY A 16 -34.61 6.77 -16.08
C GLY A 16 -33.82 7.99 -15.60
N GLY A 17 -33.04 7.83 -14.53
CA GLY A 17 -32.00 8.76 -14.13
C GLY A 17 -30.67 8.29 -14.73
N ASP A 18 -30.00 9.16 -15.48
CA ASP A 18 -28.64 8.92 -15.97
C ASP A 18 -27.70 8.71 -14.77
N GLY A 19 -27.44 7.45 -14.42
CA GLY A 19 -26.53 7.09 -13.34
C GLY A 19 -25.08 7.36 -13.72
N VAL A 20 -24.40 8.20 -12.95
CA VAL A 20 -23.00 8.59 -13.18
C VAL A 20 -22.06 7.78 -12.28
N ALA A 21 -21.11 7.07 -12.87
CA ALA A 21 -20.04 6.38 -12.15
C ALA A 21 -18.66 7.00 -12.47
N VAL A 22 -17.88 7.35 -11.44
CA VAL A 22 -16.51 7.85 -11.59
C VAL A 22 -15.55 6.82 -11.01
N SER A 23 -14.53 6.39 -11.77
CA SER A 23 -13.53 5.40 -11.31
C SER A 23 -12.09 5.84 -11.60
N ALA A 24 -11.17 5.48 -10.72
CA ALA A 24 -9.79 5.98 -10.76
C ALA A 24 -8.78 5.08 -11.48
N ALA A 25 -9.08 3.83 -11.84
CA ALA A 25 -8.10 2.98 -12.52
C ALA A 25 -8.61 1.66 -13.13
N ALA A 26 -9.70 1.09 -12.63
CA ALA A 26 -9.94 -0.35 -12.80
C ALA A 26 -11.07 -0.72 -13.77
N SER A 27 -11.20 -0.03 -14.92
CA SER A 27 -12.09 -0.40 -16.06
C SER A 27 -13.40 0.37 -16.24
N ALA A 28 -13.58 1.56 -15.64
CA ALA A 28 -14.70 2.44 -16.01
C ALA A 28 -14.23 3.83 -16.42
N ALA A 29 -14.81 4.35 -17.51
CA ALA A 29 -14.57 5.71 -17.99
C ALA A 29 -14.93 6.72 -16.89
N SER A 30 -14.00 7.62 -16.57
CA SER A 30 -14.23 8.77 -15.70
C SER A 30 -15.32 9.65 -16.30
N VAL A 31 -16.31 10.13 -15.54
CA VAL A 31 -17.39 10.98 -16.07
C VAL A 31 -17.07 12.46 -15.89
N ASN A 32 -17.35 13.27 -16.92
CA ASN A 32 -17.10 14.70 -16.89
C ASN A 32 -18.20 15.39 -16.06
N ARG A 33 -17.77 16.15 -15.05
CA ARG A 33 -18.64 16.81 -14.07
C ARG A 33 -19.63 17.80 -14.67
N TRP A 34 -19.34 18.34 -15.86
CA TRP A 34 -20.14 19.40 -16.49
C TRP A 34 -21.23 18.90 -17.44
N ASN A 35 -21.06 17.71 -18.01
CA ASN A 35 -21.99 17.19 -19.02
C ASN A 35 -22.50 15.78 -18.72
N GLY A 36 -22.08 15.16 -17.61
CA GLY A 36 -22.51 13.82 -17.21
C GLY A 36 -22.03 12.70 -18.14
N ARG A 37 -21.16 12.99 -19.12
CA ARG A 37 -20.73 12.01 -20.13
C ARG A 37 -19.44 11.29 -19.72
N PRO A 38 -19.34 9.97 -19.98
CA PRO A 38 -18.11 9.22 -19.77
C PRO A 38 -17.00 9.71 -20.72
N TYR A 39 -15.85 10.07 -20.16
CA TYR A 39 -14.62 10.42 -20.87
C TYR A 39 -13.49 9.47 -20.48
N SER A 40 -12.58 9.20 -21.41
CA SER A 40 -11.34 8.52 -21.10
C SER A 40 -10.30 9.55 -20.67
N GLN A 41 -9.94 9.56 -19.39
CA GLN A 41 -8.81 10.35 -18.90
C GLN A 41 -7.51 9.90 -19.58
N THR A 42 -6.70 10.83 -20.07
CA THR A 42 -5.43 10.54 -20.77
C THR A 42 -4.40 9.86 -19.88
N TYR A 43 -4.57 9.96 -18.56
CA TYR A 43 -3.57 9.58 -17.57
C TYR A 43 -4.05 8.44 -16.68
N HIS A 44 -3.09 7.67 -16.19
CA HIS A 44 -3.27 6.69 -15.13
C HIS A 44 -2.07 6.72 -14.18
N LYS A 45 -2.28 6.27 -12.94
CA LYS A 45 -1.19 6.11 -11.99
C LYS A 45 -0.46 4.80 -12.29
N ILE A 46 0.83 4.90 -12.55
CA ILE A 46 1.72 3.76 -12.76
C ILE A 46 2.86 3.87 -11.75
N SER A 47 3.31 2.72 -11.22
CA SER A 47 4.58 2.66 -10.52
C SER A 47 5.72 2.86 -11.51
N HIS A 48 6.44 3.96 -11.40
CA HIS A 48 7.61 4.26 -12.20
C HIS A 48 8.86 4.16 -11.35
N LYS A 49 9.81 3.33 -11.80
CA LYS A 49 11.17 3.24 -11.25
C LYS A 49 11.96 4.46 -11.71
N ARG A 50 12.42 5.28 -10.75
CA ARG A 50 13.34 6.39 -11.05
C ARG A 50 14.72 5.84 -11.39
N THR A 51 15.34 6.38 -12.44
CA THR A 51 16.71 6.01 -12.86
C THR A 51 17.76 6.40 -11.81
N THR A 52 17.51 7.48 -11.07
CA THR A 52 18.47 8.07 -10.13
C THR A 52 18.27 7.61 -8.69
N LEU A 53 17.05 7.22 -8.32
CA LEU A 53 16.73 6.81 -6.96
C LEU A 53 16.11 5.42 -6.95
N PRO A 54 16.60 4.51 -6.09
CA PRO A 54 16.10 3.16 -5.95
C PRO A 54 14.66 3.06 -5.40
N ILE A 55 13.87 4.13 -5.37
CA ILE A 55 12.57 4.16 -4.70
C ILE A 55 11.46 4.10 -5.76
N PRO A 56 10.55 3.11 -5.71
CA PRO A 56 9.39 3.09 -6.59
C PRO A 56 8.51 4.31 -6.30
N SER A 57 8.15 5.05 -7.35
CA SER A 57 7.28 6.22 -7.22
C SER A 57 6.05 6.05 -8.08
N LEU A 58 4.87 6.27 -7.49
CA LEU A 58 3.62 6.28 -8.24
C LEU A 58 3.52 7.61 -9.00
N VAL A 59 3.76 7.57 -10.31
CA VAL A 59 3.73 8.73 -11.20
C VAL A 59 2.50 8.66 -12.09
N VAL A 60 1.90 9.82 -12.35
CA VAL A 60 0.81 9.96 -13.31
C VAL A 60 1.42 9.96 -14.71
N SER A 61 1.16 8.90 -15.48
CA SER A 61 1.73 8.67 -16.81
C SER A 61 0.62 8.50 -17.86
N PRO A 62 0.85 8.90 -19.13
CA PRO A 62 -0.11 8.68 -20.21
C PRO A 62 -0.48 7.20 -20.35
N ILE A 63 -1.72 6.93 -20.77
CA ILE A 63 -2.21 5.58 -21.05
C ILE A 63 -1.61 5.02 -22.34
N SER A 64 -1.43 3.70 -22.41
CA SER A 64 -1.12 3.01 -23.68
C SER A 64 -2.34 2.98 -24.62
N LYS A 65 -2.11 2.75 -25.92
CA LYS A 65 -3.16 2.54 -26.93
C LYS A 65 -4.07 1.36 -26.55
N ALA A 66 -3.52 0.25 -26.08
CA ALA A 66 -4.29 -0.92 -25.63
C ALA A 66 -5.28 -0.56 -24.50
N ARG A 67 -4.82 0.16 -23.48
CA ARG A 67 -5.67 0.66 -22.38
C ARG A 67 -6.73 1.65 -22.85
N ALA A 68 -6.39 2.54 -23.78
CA ALA A 68 -7.34 3.48 -24.38
C ALA A 68 -8.45 2.74 -25.14
N LEU A 69 -8.08 1.69 -25.89
CA LEU A 69 -9.02 0.84 -26.62
C LEU A 69 -9.93 0.07 -25.66
N GLN A 70 -9.37 -0.50 -24.58
CA GLN A 70 -10.13 -1.19 -23.53
C GLN A 70 -11.20 -0.26 -22.93
N ARG A 71 -10.84 1.01 -22.66
CA ARG A 71 -11.78 2.02 -22.13
C ARG A 71 -12.90 2.35 -23.12
N SER A 72 -12.58 2.53 -24.40
CA SER A 72 -13.62 2.71 -25.42
C SER A 72 -14.51 1.49 -25.59
N GLY A 73 -13.97 0.28 -25.41
CA GLY A 73 -14.73 -0.98 -25.48
C GLY A 73 -15.82 -1.10 -24.41
N VAL A 74 -15.68 -0.44 -23.27
CA VAL A 74 -16.71 -0.44 -22.21
C VAL A 74 -17.99 0.22 -22.68
N ALA A 75 -17.90 1.29 -23.48
CA ALA A 75 -19.06 2.02 -23.98
C ALA A 75 -19.92 1.20 -24.96
N GLY A 76 -19.35 0.15 -25.58
CA GLY A 76 -20.02 -0.67 -26.59
C GLY A 76 -20.53 -2.03 -26.09
N ARG A 77 -20.56 -2.30 -24.77
CA ARG A 77 -20.88 -3.64 -24.25
C ARG A 77 -22.34 -4.07 -24.41
N THR A 78 -23.27 -3.11 -24.33
CA THR A 78 -24.72 -3.38 -24.35
C THR A 78 -25.39 -2.82 -25.60
N GLN A 79 -25.01 -1.63 -26.02
CA GLN A 79 -25.56 -0.92 -27.17
C GLN A 79 -24.45 -0.07 -27.83
N PRO A 80 -24.65 0.41 -29.08
CA PRO A 80 -23.71 1.34 -29.71
C PRO A 80 -23.49 2.59 -28.83
N GLY A 81 -22.30 2.68 -28.23
CA GLY A 81 -21.91 3.79 -27.35
C GLY A 81 -20.86 4.70 -27.98
N LYS A 82 -20.71 5.90 -27.39
CA LYS A 82 -19.69 6.88 -27.80
C LYS A 82 -18.68 7.05 -26.67
N CYS A 83 -17.39 7.12 -27.02
CA CYS A 83 -16.30 7.37 -26.08
C CYS A 83 -15.62 8.70 -26.43
N PHE A 84 -15.61 9.65 -25.49
CA PHE A 84 -14.91 10.92 -25.65
C PHE A 84 -13.47 10.81 -25.13
N ARG A 85 -12.49 11.06 -26.00
CA ARG A 85 -11.06 11.06 -25.67
C ARG A 85 -10.59 12.51 -25.53
N LEU A 86 -9.96 12.86 -24.41
CA LEU A 86 -9.48 14.23 -24.13
C LEU A 86 -8.04 14.47 -24.62
N TYR A 87 -7.70 13.93 -25.79
CA TYR A 87 -6.39 14.05 -26.43
C TYR A 87 -6.56 14.02 -27.95
N THR A 88 -5.57 14.56 -28.67
CA THR A 88 -5.62 14.61 -30.13
C THR A 88 -5.38 13.23 -30.76
N GLU A 89 -5.86 13.04 -31.99
CA GLU A 89 -5.58 11.80 -32.74
C GLU A 89 -4.08 11.61 -32.98
N ARG A 90 -3.34 12.70 -33.20
CA ARG A 90 -1.89 12.68 -33.32
C ARG A 90 -1.23 12.10 -32.08
N THR A 91 -1.61 12.57 -30.89
CA THR A 91 -1.10 12.05 -29.62
C THR A 91 -1.41 10.55 -29.45
N PHE A 92 -2.59 10.08 -29.90
CA PHE A 92 -2.93 8.66 -29.86
C PHE A 92 -2.05 7.80 -30.76
N ASN A 93 -1.68 8.31 -31.95
CA ASN A 93 -0.90 7.56 -32.93
C ASN A 93 0.61 7.66 -32.70
N ASP A 94 1.12 8.84 -32.34
CA ASP A 94 2.55 9.14 -32.32
C ASP A 94 3.16 9.09 -30.90
N GLU A 95 2.43 9.54 -29.88
CA GLU A 95 2.99 9.74 -28.53
C GLU A 95 2.67 8.60 -27.55
N MET A 96 1.55 7.90 -27.72
CA MET A 96 1.14 6.82 -26.81
C MET A 96 1.85 5.50 -27.12
N PRO A 97 2.38 4.79 -26.09
CA PRO A 97 2.94 3.46 -26.30
C PRO A 97 1.82 2.47 -26.66
N THR A 98 2.12 1.48 -27.50
CA THR A 98 1.12 0.48 -27.94
C THR A 98 0.56 -0.30 -26.76
N GLU A 99 1.45 -0.79 -25.88
CA GLU A 99 1.12 -1.57 -24.69
C GLU A 99 1.80 -0.99 -23.45
N THR A 100 1.34 -1.39 -22.26
CA THR A 100 1.98 -1.00 -20.99
C THR A 100 3.00 -2.05 -20.58
N ASP A 101 4.19 -1.64 -20.17
CA ASP A 101 5.19 -2.55 -19.61
C ASP A 101 4.60 -3.41 -18.47
N PRO A 102 5.03 -4.68 -18.34
CA PRO A 102 4.58 -5.55 -17.29
C PRO A 102 4.97 -5.03 -15.90
N GLU A 103 4.24 -5.46 -14.87
CA GLU A 103 4.47 -5.00 -13.49
C GLU A 103 5.81 -5.46 -12.92
N ILE A 104 6.27 -6.66 -13.27
CA ILE A 104 7.53 -7.26 -12.81
C ILE A 104 8.77 -6.41 -13.17
N LEU A 105 8.70 -5.66 -14.27
CA LEU A 105 9.80 -4.77 -14.69
C LEU A 105 9.81 -3.43 -13.95
N ARG A 106 8.72 -3.09 -13.25
CA ARG A 106 8.48 -1.75 -12.68
C ARG A 106 8.38 -1.73 -11.16
N SER A 107 7.96 -2.81 -10.52
CA SER A 107 7.76 -2.89 -9.07
C SER A 107 9.02 -3.35 -8.32
N ASN A 108 9.00 -3.21 -6.99
CA ASN A 108 10.03 -3.83 -6.15
C ASN A 108 9.80 -5.35 -6.12
N LEU A 109 10.85 -6.12 -6.37
CA LEU A 109 10.80 -7.58 -6.42
C LEU A 109 11.01 -8.23 -5.04
N ALA A 110 11.31 -7.48 -3.98
CA ALA A 110 11.58 -8.03 -2.65
C ALA A 110 10.49 -9.01 -2.16
N ASN A 111 9.21 -8.65 -2.30
CA ASN A 111 8.10 -9.52 -1.90
C ASN A 111 7.97 -10.78 -2.81
N VAL A 112 8.21 -10.62 -4.12
CA VAL A 112 8.20 -11.72 -5.09
C VAL A 112 9.33 -12.71 -4.79
N VAL A 113 10.54 -12.21 -4.58
CA VAL A 113 11.72 -13.02 -4.25
C VAL A 113 11.52 -13.78 -2.94
N LEU A 114 10.98 -13.14 -1.90
CA LEU A 114 10.65 -13.79 -0.64
C LEU A 114 9.65 -14.94 -0.84
N THR A 115 8.62 -14.71 -1.65
CA THR A 115 7.60 -15.72 -1.98
C THR A 115 8.19 -16.88 -2.79
N LEU A 116 9.04 -16.60 -3.78
CA LEU A 116 9.71 -17.63 -4.60
C LEU A 116 10.67 -18.48 -3.76
N LYS A 117 11.43 -17.86 -2.84
CA LYS A 117 12.31 -18.58 -1.92
C LYS A 117 11.52 -19.46 -0.95
N LYS A 118 10.35 -19.02 -0.47
CA LYS A 118 9.44 -19.86 0.33
C LYS A 118 8.93 -21.08 -0.45
N MET A 119 8.72 -20.94 -1.77
CA MET A 119 8.32 -22.05 -2.64
C MET A 119 9.46 -23.07 -2.91
N GLY A 120 10.68 -22.81 -2.42
CA GLY A 120 11.85 -23.68 -2.65
C GLY A 120 12.56 -23.43 -3.99
N ILE A 121 12.32 -22.29 -4.63
CA ILE A 121 13.01 -21.92 -5.87
C ILE A 121 14.28 -21.17 -5.51
N HIS A 122 15.42 -21.84 -5.66
CA HIS A 122 16.72 -21.27 -5.32
C HIS A 122 17.36 -20.49 -6.48
N ASP A 123 17.16 -20.96 -7.72
CA ASP A 123 17.67 -20.33 -8.93
C ASP A 123 16.64 -19.35 -9.52
N LEU A 124 16.85 -18.08 -9.24
CA LEU A 124 16.00 -16.98 -9.73
C LEU A 124 16.41 -16.51 -11.12
N VAL A 125 17.63 -16.82 -11.59
CA VAL A 125 18.16 -16.32 -12.87
C VAL A 125 17.61 -17.16 -14.02
N HIS A 126 17.56 -18.48 -13.85
CA HIS A 126 17.01 -19.39 -14.86
C HIS A 126 15.52 -19.71 -14.61
N PHE A 127 14.87 -19.00 -13.70
CA PHE A 127 13.43 -19.15 -13.52
C PHE A 127 12.70 -18.72 -14.79
N GLY A 128 11.71 -19.51 -15.21
CA GLY A 128 10.96 -19.31 -16.44
C GLY A 128 9.96 -18.14 -16.37
N PHE A 129 10.44 -16.92 -16.13
CA PHE A 129 9.63 -15.71 -16.23
C PHE A 129 9.17 -15.50 -17.67
N MET A 130 7.90 -15.09 -17.85
CA MET A 130 7.37 -14.71 -19.17
C MET A 130 8.10 -13.48 -19.72
N ASP A 131 8.34 -12.49 -18.87
CA ASP A 131 9.20 -11.35 -19.12
C ASP A 131 10.24 -11.29 -17.99
N PRO A 132 11.52 -11.66 -18.23
CA PRO A 132 12.52 -11.73 -17.18
C PRO A 132 12.87 -10.32 -16.67
N PRO A 133 12.90 -10.11 -15.34
CA PRO A 133 13.37 -8.85 -14.77
C PRO A 133 14.86 -8.65 -15.01
N ALA A 134 15.28 -7.38 -15.01
CA ALA A 134 16.69 -7.02 -15.10
C ALA A 134 17.48 -7.68 -13.93
N PRO A 135 18.64 -8.31 -14.19
CA PRO A 135 19.44 -8.97 -13.15
C PRO A 135 19.75 -8.07 -11.96
N GLU A 136 19.99 -6.77 -12.20
CA GLU A 136 20.25 -5.78 -11.16
C GLU A 136 19.07 -5.60 -10.20
N ALA A 137 17.84 -5.74 -10.70
CA ALA A 137 16.64 -5.65 -9.87
C ALA A 137 16.50 -6.88 -8.95
N LEU A 138 16.88 -8.07 -9.43
CA LEU A 138 16.91 -9.29 -8.63
C LEU A 138 18.01 -9.23 -7.56
N THR A 139 19.24 -8.87 -7.93
CA THR A 139 20.36 -8.73 -7.00
C THR A 139 20.02 -7.75 -5.89
N ARG A 140 19.44 -6.60 -6.24
CA ARG A 140 19.04 -5.61 -5.25
C ARG A 140 17.94 -6.09 -4.30
N ALA A 141 16.96 -6.86 -4.80
CA ALA A 141 15.94 -7.45 -3.95
C ALA A 141 16.53 -8.48 -2.98
N LEU A 142 17.52 -9.26 -3.41
CA LEU A 142 18.27 -10.19 -2.55
C LEU A 142 19.09 -9.43 -1.49
N GLU A 143 19.78 -8.36 -1.87
CA GLU A 143 20.51 -7.49 -0.93
C GLU A 143 19.58 -6.84 0.11
N GLU A 144 18.40 -6.37 -0.32
CA GLU A 144 17.39 -5.80 0.57
C GLU A 144 16.91 -6.85 1.59
N LEU A 145 16.61 -8.08 1.13
CA LEU A 145 16.19 -9.17 2.00
C LEU A 145 17.31 -9.66 2.93
N ASN A 146 18.57 -9.69 2.48
CA ASN A 146 19.71 -10.00 3.33
C ASN A 146 19.93 -8.90 4.39
N GLY A 147 19.83 -7.62 4.02
CA GLY A 147 19.90 -6.49 4.96
C GLY A 147 18.76 -6.48 6.00
N LEU A 148 17.63 -7.12 5.68
CA LEU A 148 16.53 -7.36 6.62
C LEU A 148 16.76 -8.61 7.49
N GLY A 149 17.70 -9.49 7.16
CA GLY A 149 17.94 -10.77 7.85
C GLY A 149 16.94 -11.87 7.47
N ALA A 150 16.20 -11.67 6.38
CA ALA A 150 15.25 -12.67 5.86
C ALA A 150 15.96 -13.79 5.08
N LEU A 151 17.11 -13.47 4.50
CA LEU A 151 18.00 -14.42 3.84
C LEU A 151 19.34 -14.49 4.60
N ASP A 152 20.04 -15.61 4.47
CA ASP A 152 21.44 -15.74 4.86
C ASP A 152 22.38 -15.28 3.72
N ASP A 153 23.69 -15.21 4.00
CA ASP A 153 24.71 -14.85 3.01
C ASP A 153 24.84 -15.88 1.86
N GLU A 154 24.30 -17.09 2.05
CA GLU A 154 24.23 -18.17 1.06
C GLU A 154 22.96 -18.09 0.18
N GLY A 155 22.02 -17.19 0.52
CA GLY A 155 20.77 -16.98 -0.21
C GLY A 155 19.64 -17.97 0.14
N ASN A 156 19.73 -18.68 1.26
CA ASN A 156 18.67 -19.50 1.84
C ASN A 156 17.77 -18.70 2.78
N LEU A 157 16.55 -19.20 2.97
CA LEU A 157 15.55 -18.56 3.82
C LEU A 157 15.85 -18.82 5.31
N THR A 158 15.96 -17.75 6.09
CA THR A 158 16.13 -17.87 7.55
C THR A 158 14.79 -18.14 8.24
N LYS A 159 14.80 -18.56 9.52
CA LYS A 159 13.57 -18.66 10.33
C LYS A 159 12.78 -17.34 10.39
N LEU A 160 13.50 -16.20 10.39
CA LEU A 160 12.91 -14.88 10.35
C LEU A 160 12.26 -14.61 8.98
N GLY A 161 12.92 -14.98 7.88
CA GLY A 161 12.36 -14.90 6.54
C GLY A 161 11.11 -15.78 6.34
N GLU A 162 11.11 -16.97 6.93
CA GLU A 162 9.96 -17.88 6.91
C GLU A 162 8.75 -17.24 7.59
N MET A 163 8.92 -16.70 8.81
CA MET A 163 7.85 -15.96 9.50
C MET A 163 7.39 -14.73 8.70
N MET A 164 8.32 -13.96 8.12
CA MET A 164 7.97 -12.79 7.30
C MET A 164 7.12 -13.15 6.09
N SER A 165 7.40 -14.30 5.46
CA SER A 165 6.70 -14.78 4.27
C SER A 165 5.26 -15.25 4.53
N GLU A 166 4.84 -15.38 5.78
CA GLU A 166 3.46 -15.69 6.15
C GLU A 166 2.56 -14.45 6.11
N PHE A 167 3.14 -13.26 6.25
CA PHE A 167 2.38 -12.01 6.27
C PHE A 167 2.19 -11.45 4.85
N PRO A 168 0.97 -11.00 4.49
CA PRO A 168 0.69 -10.35 3.21
C PRO A 168 1.10 -8.87 3.25
N LEU A 169 2.30 -8.57 3.75
CA LEU A 169 2.84 -7.22 3.92
C LEU A 169 4.20 -7.12 3.22
N GLU A 170 4.65 -5.89 2.97
CA GLU A 170 6.00 -5.66 2.48
C GLU A 170 7.05 -6.19 3.47
N PRO A 171 8.19 -6.76 3.01
CA PRO A 171 9.18 -7.38 3.88
C PRO A 171 9.66 -6.49 5.04
N TRP A 172 9.86 -5.19 4.79
CA TRP A 172 10.27 -4.24 5.83
C TRP A 172 9.17 -3.98 6.88
N LEU A 173 7.89 -4.06 6.52
CA LEU A 173 6.76 -3.98 7.46
C LEU A 173 6.65 -5.29 8.26
N SER A 174 6.78 -6.43 7.59
CA SER A 174 6.74 -7.76 8.21
C SER A 174 7.83 -7.92 9.27
N LYS A 175 9.06 -7.45 9.00
CA LYS A 175 10.15 -7.46 9.97
C LYS A 175 9.80 -6.71 11.26
N LYS A 176 9.21 -5.52 11.15
CA LYS A 176 8.79 -4.72 12.33
C LYS A 176 7.78 -5.47 13.17
N LEU A 177 6.84 -6.17 12.53
CA LEU A 177 5.83 -6.96 13.23
C LEU A 177 6.47 -8.16 13.95
N VAL A 178 7.40 -8.86 13.30
CA VAL A 178 8.11 -10.02 13.87
C VAL A 178 8.97 -9.64 15.08
N VAL A 179 9.63 -8.47 15.05
CA VAL A 179 10.49 -7.97 16.14
C VAL A 179 9.67 -7.29 17.26
N SER A 180 8.44 -6.87 16.99
CA SER A 180 7.59 -6.17 17.96
C SER A 180 7.39 -6.84 19.34
N PRO A 181 7.37 -8.18 19.48
CA PRO A 181 7.20 -8.81 20.78
C PRO A 181 8.40 -8.62 21.71
N GLU A 182 9.60 -8.40 21.17
CA GLU A 182 10.81 -8.12 21.96
C GLU A 182 10.70 -6.77 22.69
N PHE A 183 10.01 -5.82 22.07
CA PHE A 183 9.78 -4.46 22.61
C PHE A 183 8.49 -4.33 23.43
N ASN A 184 7.70 -5.41 23.55
CA ASN A 184 6.37 -5.44 24.15
C ASN A 184 5.39 -4.39 23.55
N CYS A 185 5.41 -4.18 22.22
CA CYS A 185 4.55 -3.19 21.54
C CYS A 185 3.83 -3.76 20.31
N SER A 186 3.52 -5.06 20.31
CA SER A 186 2.96 -5.75 19.14
C SER A 186 1.60 -5.23 18.68
N ASN A 187 0.73 -4.81 19.62
CA ASN A 187 -0.60 -4.30 19.26
C ASN A 187 -0.51 -2.90 18.64
N GLU A 188 0.33 -2.04 19.20
CA GLU A 188 0.56 -0.69 18.73
C GLU A 188 1.22 -0.70 17.35
N ILE A 189 2.25 -1.53 17.16
CA ILE A 189 2.93 -1.69 15.88
C ILE A 189 1.97 -2.23 14.83
N LEU A 190 1.16 -3.25 15.16
CA LEU A 190 0.16 -3.77 14.22
C LEU A 190 -0.80 -2.67 13.74
N SER A 191 -1.32 -1.84 14.64
CA SER A 191 -2.19 -0.70 14.28
C SER A 191 -1.46 0.30 13.38
N ILE A 192 -0.20 0.63 13.68
CA ILE A 192 0.63 1.52 12.85
C ILE A 192 0.85 0.93 11.46
N LEU A 193 1.24 -0.35 11.35
CA LEU A 193 1.49 -1.03 10.08
C LEU A 193 0.21 -1.10 9.23
N SER A 194 -0.94 -1.30 9.88
CA SER A 194 -2.25 -1.30 9.22
C SER A 194 -2.57 0.07 8.62
N MET A 195 -2.26 1.15 9.34
CA MET A 195 -2.41 2.53 8.84
C MET A 195 -1.41 2.87 7.73
N LEU A 196 -0.18 2.34 7.78
CA LEU A 196 0.85 2.57 6.75
C LEU A 196 0.56 1.82 5.43
N SER A 197 -0.18 0.71 5.51
CA SER A 197 -0.54 -0.09 4.33
C SER A 197 -1.66 0.53 3.49
N VAL A 198 -2.32 1.56 4.02
CA VAL A 198 -3.49 2.22 3.44
C VAL A 198 -3.09 3.62 2.94
N PRO A 199 -3.75 4.17 1.91
CA PRO A 199 -3.58 5.58 1.55
C PRO A 199 -3.77 6.51 2.76
N ASN A 200 -3.13 7.67 2.71
CA ASN A 200 -3.19 8.66 3.78
C ASN A 200 -4.63 8.93 4.22
N CYS A 201 -4.91 8.71 5.50
CA CYS A 201 -6.24 8.84 6.09
C CYS A 201 -6.69 10.29 6.24
N PHE A 202 -5.75 11.25 6.27
CA PHE A 202 -6.08 12.67 6.46
C PHE A 202 -6.58 13.30 5.16
N LEU A 203 -7.79 13.86 5.21
CA LEU A 203 -8.37 14.62 4.12
C LEU A 203 -7.94 16.08 4.23
N ARG A 204 -7.38 16.62 3.15
CA ARG A 204 -7.08 18.06 3.02
C ARG A 204 -8.01 18.68 1.99
N PRO A 205 -9.07 19.40 2.41
CA PRO A 205 -9.95 20.11 1.48
C PRO A 205 -9.19 21.25 0.78
N ARG A 206 -9.69 21.64 -0.41
CA ARG A 206 -9.07 22.72 -1.22
C ARG A 206 -9.41 24.12 -0.71
N GLU A 207 -10.52 24.26 0.00
CA GLU A 207 -10.94 25.55 0.57
C GLU A 207 -10.08 25.91 1.76
N GLU A 208 -9.53 27.13 1.79
CA GLU A 208 -8.55 27.55 2.81
C GLU A 208 -9.15 27.55 4.23
N ALA A 209 -10.42 27.92 4.38
CA ALA A 209 -11.13 27.87 5.67
C ALA A 209 -11.24 26.44 6.22
N GLN A 210 -11.55 25.47 5.37
CA GLN A 210 -11.65 24.06 5.77
C GLN A 210 -10.27 23.43 5.97
N LYS A 211 -9.24 23.95 5.27
CA LYS A 211 -7.86 23.50 5.42
C LYS A 211 -7.29 23.86 6.79
N ALA A 212 -7.56 25.06 7.29
CA ALA A 212 -7.18 25.46 8.66
C ALA A 212 -7.85 24.55 9.71
N ALA A 213 -9.15 24.26 9.55
CA ALA A 213 -9.87 23.34 10.42
C ALA A 213 -9.31 21.90 10.37
N ALA A 214 -8.93 21.41 9.18
CA ALA A 214 -8.30 20.10 9.03
C ALA A 214 -6.91 20.02 9.67
N ASP A 215 -6.12 21.10 9.59
CA ASP A 215 -4.81 21.17 10.23
C ASP A 215 -4.93 21.25 11.76
N GLU A 216 -5.93 21.97 12.29
CA GLU A 216 -6.26 21.98 13.72
C GLU A 216 -6.72 20.60 14.22
N ALA A 217 -7.62 19.94 13.49
CA ALA A 217 -8.08 18.59 13.81
C ALA A 217 -6.90 17.60 13.83
N LYS A 218 -6.00 17.67 12.85
CA LYS A 218 -4.79 16.85 12.82
C LYS A 218 -3.86 17.14 14.01
N ALA A 219 -3.72 18.41 14.41
CA ALA A 219 -2.89 18.79 15.55
C ALA A 219 -3.38 18.18 16.87
N ARG A 220 -4.69 17.98 17.05
CA ARG A 220 -5.26 17.31 18.24
C ARG A 220 -4.78 15.86 18.41
N PHE A 221 -4.47 15.18 17.32
CA PHE A 221 -3.97 13.80 17.34
C PHE A 221 -2.44 13.72 17.35
N SER A 222 -1.76 14.84 17.13
CA SER A 222 -0.30 14.88 17.12
C SER A 222 0.26 14.51 18.49
N HIS A 223 1.30 13.67 18.49
CA HIS A 223 1.96 13.28 19.74
C HIS A 223 2.65 14.49 20.39
N ILE A 224 2.68 14.52 21.72
CA ILE A 224 3.20 15.61 22.56
C ILE A 224 4.61 16.06 22.13
N ASP A 225 5.46 15.11 21.72
CA ASP A 225 6.84 15.37 21.29
C ASP A 225 6.99 16.02 19.91
N GLY A 226 5.91 16.21 19.14
CA GLY A 226 5.93 16.78 17.78
C GLY A 226 6.63 15.94 16.70
N ASN A 227 7.44 14.94 17.07
CA ASN A 227 8.33 14.18 16.18
C ASN A 227 7.85 12.75 15.89
N GLY A 228 6.54 12.50 15.89
CA GLY A 228 5.98 11.14 15.88
C GLY A 228 4.84 10.92 14.90
N ASP A 229 5.04 11.08 13.59
CA ASP A 229 3.99 10.84 12.57
C ASP A 229 3.36 9.44 12.70
N HIS A 230 4.17 8.41 12.96
CA HIS A 230 3.67 7.05 13.19
C HIS A 230 2.80 6.94 14.46
N LEU A 231 3.13 7.70 15.52
CA LEU A 231 2.37 7.73 16.75
C LEU A 231 1.06 8.52 16.57
N THR A 232 1.08 9.58 15.77
CA THR A 232 -0.13 10.31 15.37
C THR A 232 -1.12 9.38 14.65
N LEU A 233 -0.64 8.51 13.75
CA LEU A 233 -1.49 7.50 13.09
C LEU A 233 -2.09 6.50 14.10
N LEU A 234 -1.32 6.09 15.11
CA LEU A 234 -1.81 5.23 16.18
C LEU A 234 -2.93 5.91 16.98
N ASN A 235 -2.75 7.18 17.36
CA ASN A 235 -3.75 7.94 18.09
C ASN A 235 -5.06 8.07 17.32
N VAL A 236 -4.98 8.38 16.02
CA VAL A 236 -6.16 8.45 15.14
C VAL A 236 -6.86 7.09 15.06
N TYR A 237 -6.13 6.00 14.88
CA TYR A 237 -6.71 4.66 14.80
C TYR A 237 -7.40 4.26 16.12
N ASN A 238 -6.78 4.56 17.27
CA ASN A 238 -7.37 4.29 18.57
C ASN A 238 -8.64 5.14 18.82
N ALA A 239 -8.61 6.42 18.44
CA ALA A 239 -9.77 7.30 18.56
C ALA A 239 -10.93 6.86 17.65
N TYR A 240 -10.62 6.39 16.43
CA TYR A 240 -11.60 5.79 15.53
C TYR A 240 -12.16 4.48 16.09
N LYS A 241 -11.33 3.62 16.69
CA LYS A 241 -11.80 2.37 17.29
C LYS A 241 -12.69 2.58 18.51
N GLN A 242 -12.55 3.70 19.20
CA GLN A 242 -13.49 4.11 20.25
C GLN A 242 -14.78 4.72 19.69
N ASN A 243 -14.68 5.39 18.54
CA ASN A 243 -15.77 6.10 17.89
C ASN A 243 -15.89 5.60 16.44
N GLU A 244 -16.47 4.41 16.23
CA GLU A 244 -16.63 3.79 14.90
C GLU A 244 -17.71 4.49 14.04
N ASP A 245 -17.96 5.78 14.28
CA ASP A 245 -19.02 6.56 13.66
C ASP A 245 -18.54 7.28 12.39
N PRO A 246 -19.32 7.22 11.28
CA PRO A 246 -19.02 7.97 10.07
C PRO A 246 -19.02 9.49 10.27
N GLN A 247 -19.85 10.00 11.18
CA GLN A 247 -19.92 11.43 11.49
C GLN A 247 -18.63 11.92 12.16
N TRP A 248 -18.10 11.14 13.11
CA TRP A 248 -16.82 11.43 13.75
C TRP A 248 -15.67 11.53 12.74
N CYS A 249 -15.69 10.68 11.71
CA CYS A 249 -14.70 10.74 10.63
C CYS A 249 -14.79 12.05 9.84
N LEU A 250 -16.01 12.55 9.57
CA LEU A 250 -16.23 13.81 8.87
C LEU A 250 -15.76 15.01 9.69
N ASP A 251 -16.12 15.04 10.98
CA ASP A 251 -15.76 16.14 11.89
C ASP A 251 -14.24 16.26 12.09
N ASN A 252 -13.52 15.13 12.03
CA ASN A 252 -12.07 15.09 12.20
C ASN A 252 -11.30 15.09 10.87
N PHE A 253 -11.96 15.28 9.73
CA PHE A 253 -11.34 15.28 8.40
C PHE A 253 -10.54 13.98 8.10
N VAL A 254 -11.08 12.83 8.48
CA VAL A 254 -10.48 11.51 8.24
C VAL A 254 -11.33 10.71 7.25
N ASP A 255 -10.69 10.00 6.31
CA ASP A 255 -11.40 9.16 5.35
C ASP A 255 -11.88 7.84 6.00
N PRO A 256 -13.21 7.62 6.11
CA PRO A 256 -13.75 6.39 6.69
C PRO A 256 -13.44 5.15 5.83
N LYS A 257 -13.22 5.30 4.51
CA LYS A 257 -12.88 4.17 3.64
C LYS A 257 -11.45 3.69 3.90
N ALA A 258 -10.53 4.63 4.12
CA ALA A 258 -9.16 4.33 4.48
C ALA A 258 -9.12 3.58 5.83
N LEU A 259 -9.82 4.08 6.84
CA LEU A 259 -9.86 3.46 8.16
C LEU A 259 -10.46 2.04 8.16
N LYS A 260 -11.55 1.81 7.42
CA LYS A 260 -12.11 0.47 7.23
C LYS A 260 -11.15 -0.47 6.50
N ALA A 261 -10.43 0.03 5.50
CA ALA A 261 -9.40 -0.76 4.83
C ALA A 261 -8.25 -1.11 5.79
N ALA A 262 -7.84 -0.19 6.66
CA ALA A 262 -6.81 -0.44 7.67
C ALA A 262 -7.27 -1.52 8.65
N ASP A 263 -8.53 -1.50 9.06
CA ASP A 263 -9.09 -2.53 9.94
C ASP A 263 -9.08 -3.92 9.30
N ASN A 264 -9.42 -4.01 8.02
CA ASN A 264 -9.32 -5.27 7.27
C ASN A 264 -7.87 -5.78 7.19
N VAL A 265 -6.88 -4.90 7.02
CA VAL A 265 -5.47 -5.26 7.02
C VAL A 265 -5.05 -5.76 8.42
N ALA A 266 -5.43 -5.04 9.47
CA ALA A 266 -5.16 -5.43 10.86
C ALA A 266 -5.76 -6.80 11.17
N PHE A 267 -7.00 -7.04 10.75
CA PHE A 267 -7.68 -8.32 10.93
C PHE A 267 -6.95 -9.46 10.20
N ARG A 268 -6.56 -9.26 8.94
CA ARG A 268 -5.82 -10.27 8.16
C ARG A 268 -4.47 -10.61 8.78
N ALA A 269 -3.75 -9.60 9.28
CA ALA A 269 -2.48 -9.80 9.97
C ALA A 269 -2.66 -10.55 11.30
N LYS A 270 -3.75 -10.31 12.04
CA LYS A 270 -4.11 -11.09 13.25
C LYS A 270 -4.41 -12.55 12.92
N VAL A 271 -5.22 -12.79 11.89
CA VAL A 271 -5.67 -14.13 11.48
C VAL A 271 -4.52 -14.99 10.95
N GLY A 272 -3.49 -14.37 10.35
CA GLY A 272 -2.33 -15.03 9.75
C GLY A 272 -1.35 -15.73 10.71
N LYS A 273 -1.76 -16.13 11.93
CA LYS A 273 -0.95 -16.69 13.04
C LYS A 273 -0.30 -15.68 13.99
N GLN A 274 -0.93 -14.54 14.24
CA GLN A 274 -0.54 -13.70 15.38
C GLN A 274 -0.69 -14.44 16.73
N SER A 275 -1.41 -15.58 16.77
CA SER A 275 -1.53 -16.47 17.93
C SER A 275 -0.21 -17.09 18.42
N GLN A 276 0.89 -17.02 17.66
CA GLN A 276 2.21 -17.51 18.10
C GLN A 276 3.14 -16.39 18.59
N LEU A 277 2.81 -15.12 18.38
CA LEU A 277 3.62 -14.01 18.88
C LEU A 277 3.17 -13.69 20.32
N PRO A 278 4.07 -13.71 21.32
CA PRO A 278 3.68 -13.56 22.72
C PRO A 278 2.95 -12.23 22.94
N HIS A 279 1.65 -12.29 23.22
CA HIS A 279 0.82 -11.13 23.51
C HIS A 279 1.11 -10.67 24.94
N LYS A 280 2.08 -9.77 25.08
CA LYS A 280 2.15 -8.94 26.28
C LYS A 280 1.20 -7.77 26.07
N GLY A 281 0.28 -7.60 27.02
CA GLY A 281 -0.83 -6.64 26.95
C GLY A 281 -0.37 -5.20 26.74
N ILE A 282 -1.34 -4.34 26.41
CA ILE A 282 -1.16 -2.90 26.20
C ILE A 282 -0.50 -2.29 27.44
N ILE A 283 0.74 -1.83 27.32
CA ILE A 283 1.41 -1.07 28.38
C ILE A 283 1.32 0.42 28.00
N PRO A 284 0.42 1.20 28.61
CA PRO A 284 0.34 2.62 28.34
C PRO A 284 1.62 3.34 28.79
N GLY A 285 2.16 4.25 27.97
CA GLY A 285 3.29 5.12 28.33
C GLY A 285 4.65 4.82 27.66
N ASN A 286 4.67 4.13 26.51
CA ASN A 286 5.90 3.54 25.95
C ASN A 286 6.30 4.05 24.55
N SER A 287 6.12 5.34 24.28
CA SER A 287 6.39 5.96 22.97
C SER A 287 7.81 5.66 22.45
N GLU A 288 8.81 5.62 23.33
CA GLU A 288 10.20 5.31 23.00
C GLU A 288 10.41 3.88 22.47
N ARG A 289 9.77 2.86 23.06
CA ARG A 289 9.89 1.48 22.54
C ARG A 289 9.18 1.30 21.21
N CYS A 290 8.05 1.99 21.00
CA CYS A 290 7.40 2.03 19.70
C CYS A 290 8.30 2.69 18.65
N LYS A 291 8.97 3.80 19.00
CA LYS A 291 9.97 4.44 18.13
C LYS A 291 11.09 3.46 17.79
N LEU A 292 11.72 2.82 18.79
CA LEU A 292 12.78 1.83 18.58
C LEU A 292 12.36 0.65 17.69
N CYS A 293 11.15 0.12 17.89
CA CYS A 293 10.62 -0.97 17.05
C CYS A 293 10.32 -0.51 15.61
N VAL A 294 9.88 0.73 15.41
CA VAL A 294 9.71 1.28 14.04
C VAL A 294 11.06 1.43 13.34
N MET A 295 12.11 1.73 14.10
CA MET A 295 13.49 1.92 13.60
C MET A 295 14.16 0.59 13.23
N SER A 296 13.90 -0.50 13.96
CA SER A 296 14.53 -1.81 13.73
C SER A 296 14.26 -2.41 12.34
N GLY A 297 13.14 -2.03 11.71
CA GLY A 297 12.81 -2.45 10.34
C GLY A 297 13.08 -1.42 9.24
N ALA A 298 13.66 -0.26 9.56
CA ALA A 298 13.83 0.86 8.61
C ALA A 298 15.28 1.09 8.15
N THR A 299 16.18 0.11 8.32
CA THR A 299 17.63 0.26 8.10
C THR A 299 18.02 0.87 6.74
N ALA A 300 17.21 0.69 5.69
CA ALA A 300 17.44 1.23 4.35
C ALA A 300 16.85 2.62 4.06
N THR A 301 15.91 3.11 4.88
CA THR A 301 15.11 4.33 4.58
C THR A 301 15.55 5.57 5.37
N PHE A 302 16.66 5.48 6.09
CA PHE A 302 17.16 6.59 6.91
C PHE A 302 17.72 7.74 6.08
N SER A 303 17.03 8.87 6.15
CA SER A 303 17.59 10.19 5.86
C SER A 303 18.66 10.48 6.92
N LYS A 304 19.95 10.41 6.55
CA LYS A 304 21.07 10.76 7.43
C LYS A 304 20.99 12.25 7.84
N THR A 305 20.33 12.54 8.95
CA THR A 305 20.53 13.79 9.70
C THR A 305 21.12 13.56 11.08
N ALA A 306 21.28 12.31 11.53
CA ALA A 306 22.09 11.98 12.70
C ALA A 306 22.70 10.59 12.55
N SER A 307 24.00 10.51 12.80
CA SER A 307 24.81 9.31 12.92
C SER A 307 24.33 8.45 14.09
N LEU A 308 23.41 7.53 13.85
CA LEU A 308 23.19 6.39 14.74
C LEU A 308 23.47 5.13 13.93
N SER A 309 24.56 4.46 14.31
CA SER A 309 24.94 3.20 13.68
C SER A 309 23.93 2.12 14.07
N GLY A 310 23.73 1.10 13.23
CA GLY A 310 22.86 -0.04 13.57
C GLY A 310 23.25 -0.75 14.87
N ALA A 311 24.51 -0.59 15.32
CA ALA A 311 25.00 -1.09 16.60
C ALA A 311 24.45 -0.33 17.81
N ASP A 312 24.10 0.95 17.67
CA ASP A 312 23.55 1.77 18.75
C ASP A 312 22.07 1.43 19.03
N ILE A 313 21.32 1.03 17.99
CA ILE A 313 19.94 0.53 18.12
C ILE A 313 19.93 -0.83 18.84
N MET A 314 20.88 -1.71 18.54
CA MET A 314 21.06 -3.00 19.23
C MET A 314 21.51 -2.80 20.69
N LYS A 315 22.40 -1.85 20.98
CA LYS A 315 22.78 -1.52 22.38
C LYS A 315 21.64 -0.90 23.19
N ALA A 316 20.76 -0.11 22.56
CA ALA A 316 19.57 0.45 23.21
C ALA A 316 18.49 -0.60 23.54
N SER A 317 18.54 -1.78 22.92
CA SER A 317 17.61 -2.90 23.18
C SER A 317 17.93 -3.72 24.45
N GLY A 318 18.98 -3.36 25.20
CA GLY A 318 19.23 -3.97 26.51
C GLY A 318 19.71 -5.42 26.47
N PHE A 319 20.38 -5.84 25.40
CA PHE A 319 21.08 -7.13 25.36
C PHE A 319 22.44 -7.01 26.09
N THR A 320 22.42 -6.92 27.43
CA THR A 320 23.57 -7.40 28.20
C THR A 320 23.45 -8.90 28.27
N GLY A 321 24.32 -9.60 27.52
CA GLY A 321 24.54 -11.02 27.70
C GLY A 321 24.77 -11.29 29.19
N SER A 322 23.89 -12.08 29.77
CA SER A 322 24.16 -12.77 31.02
C SER A 322 24.21 -14.25 30.68
N SER A 323 25.39 -14.83 30.95
CA SER A 323 25.81 -16.23 30.77
C SER A 323 26.28 -16.61 29.37
#